data_AF-A0A0U2Y6D9-F1
#
_entry.id   AF-A0A0U2Y6D9-F1
#
_cell.length_a   1.000
_cell.length_b   1.000
_cell.length_c   1.000
_cell.angle_alpha   90.00
_cell.angle_beta   90.00
_cell.angle_gamma   90.00
#
_symmetry.space_group_name_H-M   'P 1'
#
loop_
_entity.id
_entity.type
_entity.pdbx_description
1 polymer ?
#
loop_
_entity_poly.entity_id
_entity_poly.type
_entity_poly.pdbx_seq_one_letter_code
_entity_poly.pdbx_strand_id
1 'polypeptide(L)'
;MPKEDSEIDITAIEEKILKSGPRSKLMEAVMILLLARPLRTSEIATNLNLDTKYVSSYLSYWRKKGLVYQEAGRWHLSRVGEDLAKEILESKNNTKFTEYLAIAKELYNEKVKQTINDKTKKKDNKDRKEFLLFIDQQTSQDVNKRQNKEPEVCIEEVLEKLDADEKDLVSFLLKKYKEWGATYVYLDQLQEEYGADSGWLFRVLRKLQTKRILYLYHDPKLGLRIGFTQSLKDKLNEC
;
A
#
# COMPACT_ATOMS: atom_id res chain seq x y z
N MET A 1 -61.75 1.13 -23.86
CA MET A 1 -60.50 1.90 -23.64
C MET A 1 -60.82 3.00 -22.64
N PRO A 2 -59.92 3.37 -21.71
CA PRO A 2 -58.48 3.12 -21.72
C PRO A 2 -57.98 2.22 -20.59
N LYS A 3 -56.84 1.58 -20.84
CA LYS A 3 -55.97 0.96 -19.83
C LYS A 3 -55.07 2.10 -19.33
N GLU A 4 -55.05 2.35 -18.03
CA GLU A 4 -54.00 3.17 -17.44
C GLU A 4 -52.81 2.25 -17.16
N ASP A 5 -51.87 2.28 -18.09
CA ASP A 5 -50.51 1.81 -17.89
C ASP A 5 -49.89 2.69 -16.79
N SER A 6 -49.86 2.16 -15.56
CA SER A 6 -49.09 2.76 -14.48
C SER A 6 -47.62 2.45 -14.75
N GLU A 7 -46.95 3.36 -15.45
CA GLU A 7 -45.49 3.44 -15.45
C GLU A 7 -45.03 3.53 -14.00
N ILE A 8 -44.49 2.42 -13.49
CA ILE A 8 -43.83 2.37 -12.21
C ILE A 8 -42.61 3.28 -12.34
N ASP A 9 -42.63 4.42 -11.66
CA ASP A 9 -41.52 5.34 -11.56
C ASP A 9 -40.38 4.67 -10.76
N ILE A 10 -39.50 3.97 -11.49
CA ILE A 10 -38.34 3.23 -10.97
C ILE A 10 -37.40 4.20 -10.22
N THR A 11 -37.30 5.44 -10.68
CA THR A 11 -36.46 6.50 -10.10
C THR A 11 -36.93 6.94 -8.70
N ALA A 12 -38.24 7.06 -8.49
CA ALA A 12 -38.79 7.39 -7.15
C ALA A 12 -38.65 6.24 -6.13
N ILE A 13 -38.58 4.99 -6.60
CA ILE A 13 -38.35 3.80 -5.77
C ILE A 13 -36.86 3.72 -5.37
N GLU A 14 -35.94 4.00 -6.30
CA GLU A 14 -34.50 4.05 -6.04
C GLU A 14 -34.14 5.10 -4.98
N GLU A 15 -34.69 6.31 -5.06
CA GLU A 15 -34.45 7.37 -4.07
C GLU A 15 -34.97 7.04 -2.66
N LYS A 16 -36.12 6.36 -2.56
CA LYS A 16 -36.66 5.92 -1.26
C LYS A 16 -35.87 4.76 -0.65
N ILE A 17 -35.31 3.87 -1.46
CA ILE A 17 -34.43 2.78 -0.99
C ILE A 17 -33.12 3.36 -0.44
N LEU A 18 -32.56 4.40 -1.06
CA LEU A 18 -31.35 5.09 -0.61
C LEU A 18 -31.54 5.84 0.71
N LYS A 19 -32.68 6.52 0.91
CA LYS A 19 -32.96 7.29 2.16
C LYS A 19 -33.31 6.44 3.38
N SER A 20 -33.70 5.17 3.19
CA SER A 20 -34.18 4.28 4.26
C SER A 20 -33.38 2.97 4.39
N GLY A 21 -32.20 2.87 3.76
CA GLY A 21 -31.29 1.76 3.95
C GLY A 21 -30.48 1.91 5.25
N PRO A 22 -30.25 0.83 6.02
CA PRO A 22 -29.47 0.94 7.25
C PRO A 22 -28.01 1.23 6.88
N ARG A 23 -27.59 2.51 6.99
CA ARG A 23 -26.17 2.92 7.03
C ARG A 23 -25.52 2.36 8.29
N SER A 24 -25.37 1.04 8.33
CA SER A 24 -24.60 0.36 9.36
C SER A 24 -23.12 0.47 9.00
N LYS A 25 -22.26 0.64 10.01
CA LYS A 25 -20.80 0.62 9.83
C LYS A 25 -20.34 -0.66 9.11
N LEU A 26 -21.05 -1.77 9.31
CA LEU A 26 -20.82 -3.02 8.61
C LEU A 26 -21.06 -2.87 7.10
N MET A 27 -22.19 -2.28 6.71
CA MET A 27 -22.48 -2.02 5.31
C MET A 27 -21.40 -1.15 4.68
N GLU A 28 -21.06 -0.03 5.31
CA GLU A 28 -20.01 0.86 4.80
C GLU A 28 -18.68 0.12 4.60
N ALA A 29 -18.25 -0.67 5.58
CA ALA A 29 -17.02 -1.44 5.50
C ALA A 29 -17.07 -2.49 4.37
N VAL A 30 -18.17 -3.22 4.23
CA VAL A 30 -18.32 -4.22 3.15
C VAL A 30 -18.38 -3.53 1.78
N MET A 31 -19.08 -2.41 1.65
CA MET A 31 -19.16 -1.67 0.39
C MET A 31 -17.78 -1.15 -0.05
N ILE A 32 -16.98 -0.61 0.88
CA ILE A 32 -15.60 -0.19 0.58
C ILE A 32 -14.73 -1.38 0.16
N LEU A 33 -14.86 -2.53 0.83
CA LEU A 33 -14.11 -3.74 0.45
C LEU A 33 -14.47 -4.23 -0.97
N LEU A 34 -15.77 -4.19 -1.31
CA LEU A 34 -16.26 -4.60 -2.61
C LEU A 34 -15.95 -3.59 -3.72
N LEU A 35 -15.81 -2.31 -3.38
CA LEU A 35 -15.35 -1.25 -4.29
C LEU A 35 -13.91 -1.50 -4.73
N ALA A 36 -13.07 -2.05 -3.85
CA ALA A 36 -11.69 -2.37 -4.18
C ALA A 36 -11.58 -3.60 -5.11
N ARG A 37 -12.35 -4.68 -4.83
CA ARG A 37 -12.48 -5.84 -5.72
C ARG A 37 -13.66 -6.74 -5.34
N PRO A 38 -14.14 -7.60 -6.25
CA PRO A 38 -15.10 -8.64 -5.91
C PRO A 38 -14.55 -9.70 -4.95
N LEU A 39 -15.31 -10.04 -3.90
CA LEU A 39 -14.86 -10.92 -2.81
C LEU A 39 -15.84 -12.07 -2.54
N ARG A 40 -15.32 -13.21 -2.10
CA ARG A 40 -16.15 -14.28 -1.50
C ARG A 40 -16.62 -13.87 -0.10
N THR A 41 -17.73 -14.43 0.36
CA THR A 41 -18.24 -14.20 1.72
C THR A 41 -17.18 -14.48 2.79
N SER A 42 -16.39 -15.56 2.63
CA SER A 42 -15.32 -15.91 3.57
C SER A 42 -14.18 -14.91 3.59
N GLU A 43 -13.84 -14.29 2.45
CA GLU A 43 -12.83 -13.23 2.37
C GLU A 43 -13.31 -11.98 3.13
N ILE A 44 -14.56 -11.58 2.93
CA ILE A 44 -15.18 -10.43 3.64
C ILE A 44 -15.23 -10.69 5.15
N ALA A 45 -15.67 -11.88 5.55
CA ALA A 45 -15.73 -12.31 6.94
C ALA A 45 -14.35 -12.29 7.61
N THR A 46 -13.32 -12.78 6.92
CA THR A 46 -11.93 -12.77 7.41
C THR A 46 -11.40 -11.34 7.57
N ASN A 47 -11.63 -10.46 6.59
CA ASN A 47 -11.15 -9.08 6.63
C ASN A 47 -11.81 -8.23 7.74
N LEU A 48 -13.08 -8.51 8.05
CA LEU A 48 -13.83 -7.80 9.08
C LEU A 48 -13.83 -8.51 10.44
N ASN A 49 -13.19 -9.68 10.53
CA ASN A 49 -13.17 -10.54 11.71
C ASN A 49 -14.59 -10.90 12.23
N LEU A 50 -15.45 -11.32 11.31
CA LEU A 50 -16.86 -11.65 11.55
C LEU A 50 -17.19 -13.10 11.16
N ASP A 51 -18.31 -13.60 11.67
CA ASP A 51 -18.82 -14.91 11.28
C ASP A 51 -19.32 -14.90 9.81
N THR A 52 -19.01 -15.98 9.08
CA THR A 52 -19.36 -16.08 7.65
C THR A 52 -20.87 -16.14 7.42
N LYS A 53 -21.65 -16.78 8.30
CA LYS A 53 -23.13 -16.82 8.21
C LYS A 53 -23.71 -15.43 8.43
N TYR A 54 -23.15 -14.69 9.38
CA TYR A 54 -23.55 -13.32 9.65
C TYR A 54 -23.37 -12.43 8.41
N VAL A 55 -22.18 -12.42 7.82
CA VAL A 55 -21.90 -11.67 6.58
C VAL A 55 -22.79 -12.13 5.41
N SER A 56 -22.99 -13.44 5.26
CA SER A 56 -23.85 -14.00 4.21
C SER A 56 -25.30 -13.52 4.30
N SER A 57 -25.83 -13.39 5.51
CA SER A 57 -27.19 -12.91 5.76
C SER A 57 -27.36 -11.46 5.27
N TYR A 58 -26.40 -10.60 5.60
CA TYR A 58 -26.41 -9.20 5.16
C TYR A 58 -26.23 -9.05 3.65
N LEU A 59 -25.31 -9.81 3.03
CA LEU A 59 -25.11 -9.76 1.58
C LEU A 59 -26.36 -10.21 0.82
N SER A 60 -27.06 -11.23 1.34
CA SER A 60 -28.34 -11.66 0.79
C SER A 60 -29.42 -10.59 0.92
N TYR A 61 -29.45 -9.86 2.04
CA TYR A 61 -30.33 -8.71 2.23
C TYR A 61 -30.01 -7.56 1.25
N TRP A 62 -28.73 -7.20 1.10
CA TRP A 62 -28.30 -6.13 0.18
C TRP A 62 -28.46 -6.51 -1.29
N ARG A 63 -28.37 -7.80 -1.62
CA ARG A 63 -28.71 -8.32 -2.95
C ARG A 63 -30.17 -8.05 -3.30
N LYS A 64 -31.09 -8.33 -2.36
CA LYS A 64 -32.52 -8.02 -2.54
C LYS A 64 -32.78 -6.51 -2.68
N LYS A 65 -31.91 -5.67 -2.13
CA LYS A 65 -31.95 -4.21 -2.26
C LYS A 65 -31.24 -3.69 -3.51
N GLY A 66 -30.70 -4.57 -4.35
CA GLY A 66 -30.02 -4.17 -5.59
C GLY A 66 -28.68 -3.47 -5.38
N LEU A 67 -28.06 -3.55 -4.20
CA LEU A 67 -26.76 -2.92 -3.91
C LEU A 67 -25.58 -3.80 -4.31
N VAL A 68 -25.77 -5.12 -4.26
CA VAL A 68 -24.74 -6.10 -4.60
C VAL A 68 -25.34 -7.22 -5.44
N TYR A 69 -24.50 -7.89 -6.22
CA TYR A 69 -24.88 -9.12 -6.93
C TYR A 69 -23.79 -10.18 -6.78
N GLN A 70 -24.12 -11.42 -7.15
CA GLN A 70 -23.19 -12.54 -7.04
C GLN A 70 -22.91 -13.14 -8.41
N GLU A 71 -21.62 -13.26 -8.75
CA GLU A 71 -21.13 -13.83 -10.00
C GLU A 71 -19.93 -14.73 -9.71
N ALA A 72 -19.90 -15.95 -10.27
CA ALA A 72 -18.84 -16.93 -10.03
C ALA A 72 -18.48 -17.16 -8.53
N GLY A 73 -19.49 -17.09 -7.65
CA GLY A 73 -19.32 -17.24 -6.20
C GLY A 73 -18.69 -16.04 -5.49
N ARG A 74 -18.49 -14.91 -6.17
CA ARG A 74 -17.99 -13.64 -5.63
C ARG A 74 -19.10 -12.61 -5.58
N TRP A 75 -19.02 -11.71 -4.63
CA TRP A 75 -19.90 -10.57 -4.48
C TRP A 75 -19.32 -9.36 -5.20
N HIS A 76 -20.17 -8.65 -5.93
CA HIS A 76 -19.85 -7.46 -6.71
C HIS A 76 -20.79 -6.34 -6.27
N LEU A 77 -20.34 -5.09 -6.39
CA LEU A 77 -21.23 -3.93 -6.28
C LEU A 77 -22.06 -3.79 -7.55
N SER A 78 -23.34 -3.47 -7.41
CA SER A 78 -24.12 -2.93 -8.54
C SER A 78 -23.73 -1.46 -8.78
N ARG A 79 -24.23 -0.83 -9.86
CA ARG A 79 -24.05 0.61 -10.09
C ARG A 79 -24.46 1.46 -8.89
N VAL A 80 -25.64 1.19 -8.33
CA VAL A 80 -26.15 1.87 -7.13
C VAL A 80 -25.25 1.63 -5.92
N GLY A 81 -24.72 0.40 -5.76
CA GLY A 81 -23.77 0.08 -4.70
C GLY A 81 -22.42 0.79 -4.85
N GLU A 82 -21.92 0.93 -6.07
CA GLU A 82 -20.68 1.65 -6.37
C GLU A 82 -20.78 3.14 -6.07
N ASP A 83 -21.86 3.78 -6.50
CA ASP A 83 -22.09 5.21 -6.27
C ASP A 83 -22.18 5.50 -4.76
N LEU A 84 -22.90 4.64 -4.03
CA LEU A 84 -23.00 4.74 -2.58
C LEU A 84 -21.64 4.48 -1.88
N ALA A 85 -20.85 3.52 -2.35
CA ALA A 85 -19.52 3.26 -1.81
C ALA A 85 -18.55 4.44 -2.01
N LYS A 86 -18.63 5.12 -3.17
CA LYS A 86 -17.87 6.35 -3.46
C LYS A 86 -18.29 7.49 -2.54
N GLU A 87 -19.59 7.72 -2.36
CA GLU A 87 -20.11 8.75 -1.44
C GLU A 87 -19.56 8.53 -0.01
N ILE A 88 -19.58 7.28 0.46
CA ILE A 88 -19.03 6.93 1.78
C ILE A 88 -17.53 7.25 1.84
N LEU A 89 -16.75 6.86 0.83
CA LEU A 89 -15.31 7.10 0.80
C LEU A 89 -14.97 8.61 0.79
N GLU A 90 -15.68 9.38 -0.03
CA GLU A 90 -15.53 10.83 -0.10
C GLU A 90 -15.89 11.51 1.22
N SER A 91 -16.96 11.08 1.89
CA SER A 91 -17.33 11.62 3.20
C SER A 91 -16.25 11.39 4.27
N LYS A 92 -15.55 10.24 4.22
CA LYS A 92 -14.41 9.93 5.09
C LYS A 92 -13.17 10.77 4.76
N ASN A 93 -12.94 11.10 3.49
CA ASN A 93 -11.85 11.98 3.11
C ASN A 93 -12.11 13.43 3.49
N ASN A 94 -13.34 13.91 3.33
CA ASN A 94 -13.71 15.28 3.69
C ASN A 94 -13.60 15.51 5.20
N THR A 95 -14.00 14.54 6.02
CA THR A 95 -13.82 14.61 7.48
C THR A 95 -12.34 14.71 7.87
N LYS A 96 -11.46 13.88 7.28
CA LYS A 96 -10.00 14.01 7.46
C LYS A 96 -9.48 15.39 7.03
N PHE A 97 -9.95 15.91 5.90
CA PHE A 97 -9.58 17.24 5.45
C PHE A 97 -9.99 18.33 6.45
N THR A 98 -11.20 18.24 7.02
CA THR A 98 -11.63 19.18 8.07
C THR A 98 -10.79 19.09 9.34
N GLU A 99 -10.36 17.89 9.74
CA GLU A 99 -9.44 17.68 10.87
C GLU A 99 -8.08 18.32 10.59
N TYR A 100 -7.49 18.09 9.41
CA TYR A 100 -6.24 18.71 9.02
C TYR A 100 -6.34 20.23 8.92
N LEU A 101 -7.46 20.75 8.43
CA LEU A 101 -7.71 22.18 8.36
C LEU A 101 -7.83 22.81 9.76
N ALA A 102 -8.41 22.09 10.73
CA ALA A 102 -8.45 22.52 12.12
C ALA A 102 -7.04 22.57 12.73
N ILE A 103 -6.24 21.52 12.53
CA ILE A 103 -4.84 21.46 12.99
C ILE A 103 -4.00 22.58 12.35
N ALA A 104 -4.13 22.80 11.04
CA ALA A 104 -3.39 23.85 10.34
C ALA A 104 -3.73 25.26 10.87
N LYS A 105 -5.01 25.51 11.18
CA LYS A 105 -5.44 26.77 11.81
C LYS A 105 -4.89 26.92 13.22
N GLU A 106 -4.84 25.84 14.00
CA GLU A 106 -4.27 25.86 15.35
C GLU A 106 -2.77 26.22 15.30
N LEU A 107 -2.00 25.53 14.46
CA LEU A 107 -0.57 25.80 14.27
C LEU A 107 -0.29 27.21 13.74
N TYR A 108 -1.09 27.71 12.81
CA TYR A 108 -0.94 29.06 12.28
C TYR A 108 -1.26 30.14 13.33
N ASN A 109 -2.26 29.89 14.18
CA ASN A 109 -2.70 30.82 15.22
C ASN A 109 -1.92 30.66 16.53
N GLU A 110 -1.07 29.64 16.64
CA GLU A 110 -0.13 29.50 17.74
C GLU A 110 0.85 30.68 17.68
N LYS A 111 0.57 31.70 18.51
CA LYS A 111 1.50 32.81 18.71
C LYS A 111 2.81 32.22 19.24
N VAL A 112 3.83 32.21 18.39
CA VAL A 112 5.22 31.97 18.78
C VAL A 112 5.49 32.88 19.97
N LYS A 113 5.56 32.31 21.18
CA LYS A 113 6.06 33.02 22.35
C LYS A 113 7.48 33.43 21.98
N GLN A 114 7.69 34.74 21.84
CA GLN A 114 9.02 35.30 21.66
C GLN A 114 9.91 34.70 22.75
N THR A 115 10.97 34.04 22.33
CA THR A 115 11.99 33.49 23.21
C THR A 115 12.60 34.66 23.99
N ILE A 116 12.27 34.73 25.28
CA ILE A 116 12.92 35.64 26.21
C ILE A 116 14.36 35.14 26.35
N ASN A 117 15.28 35.82 25.68
CA ASN A 117 16.71 35.63 25.88
C ASN A 117 17.06 36.10 27.29
N ASP A 118 17.28 35.15 28.21
CA ASP A 118 17.88 35.47 29.50
C ASP A 118 19.28 34.89 29.60
N LYS A 119 20.27 35.72 29.28
CA LYS A 119 21.68 35.47 29.59
C LYS A 119 21.97 36.04 30.98
N THR A 120 21.85 35.25 32.05
CA THR A 120 22.67 35.46 33.26
C THR A 120 22.89 34.19 34.11
N LYS A 121 24.15 33.73 34.07
CA LYS A 121 25.02 33.14 35.12
C LYS A 121 24.47 32.13 36.16
N LYS A 122 24.93 30.88 35.97
CA LYS A 122 25.55 29.92 36.93
C LYS A 122 25.35 30.11 38.44
N LYS A 123 24.90 29.03 39.10
CA LYS A 123 25.63 28.41 40.23
C LYS A 123 25.27 26.94 40.41
N ASP A 124 26.31 26.12 40.60
CA ASP A 124 26.30 24.68 40.87
C ASP A 124 25.48 24.30 42.11
N ASN A 125 24.81 23.13 42.06
CA ASN A 125 25.06 22.11 43.09
C ASN A 125 24.66 20.69 42.63
N LYS A 126 25.67 19.84 42.69
CA LYS A 126 25.72 18.39 42.96
C LYS A 126 24.43 17.56 43.10
N ASP A 127 24.56 16.38 42.49
CA ASP A 127 24.06 15.07 42.92
C ASP A 127 22.58 14.76 42.75
N ARG A 128 22.27 14.14 41.61
CA ARG A 128 21.52 12.88 41.56
C ARG A 128 21.88 12.07 40.30
N LYS A 129 22.77 11.10 40.54
CA LYS A 129 22.99 9.81 39.85
C LYS A 129 21.84 9.41 38.92
N GLU A 130 22.08 9.29 37.61
CA GLU A 130 22.67 8.14 36.87
C GLU A 130 21.61 7.14 36.38
N PHE A 131 21.99 6.38 35.35
CA PHE A 131 21.21 5.49 34.46
C PHE A 131 20.68 6.26 33.22
N LEU A 132 21.23 6.12 32.01
CA LEU A 132 21.93 4.98 31.38
C LEU A 132 22.92 5.47 30.30
N LEU A 133 24.21 5.27 30.53
CA LEU A 133 25.25 5.22 29.50
C LEU A 133 26.29 4.19 29.97
N PHE A 134 26.08 2.92 29.64
CA PHE A 134 27.11 1.93 29.26
C PHE A 134 26.48 0.53 29.22
N ILE A 135 26.38 -0.07 28.03
CA ILE A 135 26.97 -1.38 27.83
C ILE A 135 27.83 -1.27 26.57
N ASP A 136 29.11 -1.47 26.84
CA ASP A 136 30.23 -1.58 25.93
C ASP A 136 30.15 -2.84 25.07
N GLN A 137 30.95 -2.80 24.03
CA GLN A 137 31.33 -3.84 23.11
C GLN A 137 31.87 -5.09 23.81
N GLN A 138 31.54 -6.27 23.27
CA GLN A 138 32.47 -7.34 22.84
C GLN A 138 31.80 -8.72 22.90
N THR A 139 31.50 -9.27 21.73
CA THR A 139 32.03 -10.58 21.32
C THR A 139 32.11 -10.59 19.80
N SER A 140 33.34 -10.38 19.30
CA SER A 140 33.76 -10.78 17.96
C SER A 140 34.16 -12.25 18.00
N GLN A 141 33.58 -13.09 17.15
CA GLN A 141 34.21 -14.23 16.47
C GLN A 141 33.44 -14.41 15.14
N ASP A 142 33.95 -13.92 14.00
CA ASP A 142 34.76 -14.66 13.00
C ASP A 142 33.98 -15.87 12.42
N VAL A 143 33.76 -16.09 11.13
CA VAL A 143 34.44 -15.76 9.85
C VAL A 143 33.31 -15.89 8.77
N ASN A 144 33.12 -15.01 7.79
CA ASN A 144 33.83 -15.11 6.51
C ASN A 144 33.76 -13.79 5.74
N LYS A 145 34.94 -13.15 5.62
CA LYS A 145 35.29 -12.22 4.55
C LYS A 145 34.83 -12.79 3.22
N ARG A 146 33.83 -12.19 2.59
CA ARG A 146 33.74 -12.17 1.13
C ARG A 146 34.35 -10.88 0.63
N GLN A 147 35.24 -11.06 -0.32
CA GLN A 147 36.23 -10.10 -0.74
C GLN A 147 35.56 -8.93 -1.46
N ASN A 148 36.19 -7.76 -1.34
CA ASN A 148 35.92 -6.59 -2.17
C ASN A 148 36.07 -6.96 -3.64
N LYS A 149 34.96 -7.30 -4.29
CA LYS A 149 34.79 -7.08 -5.73
C LYS A 149 33.50 -6.32 -5.91
N GLU A 150 33.58 -5.28 -6.72
CA GLU A 150 32.37 -4.57 -7.15
C GLU A 150 31.42 -5.60 -7.79
N PRO A 151 30.15 -5.67 -7.37
CA PRO A 151 29.19 -6.64 -7.91
C PRO A 151 28.99 -6.49 -9.42
N GLU A 152 29.38 -5.32 -9.97
CA GLU A 152 29.41 -5.01 -11.39
C GLU A 152 30.41 -5.88 -12.15
N VAL A 153 31.62 -6.10 -11.61
CA VAL A 153 32.67 -6.94 -12.21
C VAL A 153 32.24 -8.41 -12.27
N CYS A 154 31.45 -8.85 -11.28
CA CYS A 154 30.99 -10.23 -11.21
C CYS A 154 29.94 -10.61 -12.27
N ILE A 155 29.22 -9.60 -12.76
CA ILE A 155 28.08 -9.77 -13.65
C ILE A 155 28.41 -9.21 -15.05
N GLU A 156 29.67 -8.84 -15.34
CA GLU A 156 30.10 -8.24 -16.62
C GLU A 156 29.60 -9.03 -17.84
N GLU A 157 29.72 -10.37 -17.86
CA GLU A 157 29.23 -11.21 -18.98
C GLU A 157 27.70 -11.18 -19.18
N VAL A 158 26.94 -10.88 -18.12
CA VAL A 158 25.48 -10.74 -18.16
C VAL A 158 25.12 -9.29 -18.49
N LEU A 159 25.87 -8.31 -17.97
CA LEU A 159 25.75 -6.89 -18.28
C LEU A 159 26.10 -6.60 -19.75
N GLU A 160 27.02 -7.35 -20.37
CA GLU A 160 27.36 -7.21 -21.80
C GLU A 160 26.19 -7.53 -22.73
N LYS A 161 25.27 -8.39 -22.30
CA LYS A 161 24.08 -8.82 -23.07
C LYS A 161 22.86 -7.92 -22.86
N LEU A 162 23.03 -6.84 -22.11
CA LEU A 162 21.98 -5.88 -21.77
C LEU A 162 22.07 -4.61 -22.62
N ASP A 163 20.91 -4.05 -22.95
CA ASP A 163 20.79 -2.72 -23.55
C ASP A 163 21.20 -1.64 -22.52
N ALA A 164 21.55 -0.43 -22.96
CA ALA A 164 21.98 0.65 -22.06
C ALA A 164 20.97 0.93 -20.91
N ASP A 165 19.68 1.01 -21.25
CA ASP A 165 18.57 1.17 -20.31
C ASP A 165 18.46 0.01 -19.29
N GLU A 166 18.78 -1.21 -19.73
CA GLU A 166 18.71 -2.40 -18.88
C GLU A 166 19.91 -2.47 -17.93
N LYS A 167 21.11 -2.08 -18.40
CA LYS A 167 22.31 -2.00 -17.55
C LYS A 167 22.12 -0.99 -16.44
N ASP A 168 21.63 0.20 -16.77
CA ASP A 168 21.44 1.28 -15.80
C ASP A 168 20.49 0.87 -14.67
N LEU A 169 19.35 0.26 -15.04
CA LEU A 169 18.38 -0.26 -14.07
C LEU A 169 18.96 -1.40 -13.21
N VAL A 170 19.73 -2.31 -13.80
CA VAL A 170 20.36 -3.41 -13.06
C VAL A 170 21.43 -2.89 -12.10
N SER A 171 22.29 -1.96 -12.52
CA SER A 171 23.29 -1.33 -11.64
C SER A 171 22.63 -0.61 -10.48
N PHE A 172 21.53 0.12 -10.71
CA PHE A 172 20.75 0.74 -9.66
C PHE A 172 20.22 -0.29 -8.65
N LEU A 173 19.62 -1.39 -9.14
CA LEU A 173 19.09 -2.46 -8.29
C LEU A 173 20.20 -3.17 -7.50
N LEU A 174 21.39 -3.37 -8.08
CA LEU A 174 22.55 -3.98 -7.41
C LEU A 174 23.08 -3.09 -6.29
N LYS A 175 23.15 -1.77 -6.52
CA LYS A 175 23.54 -0.80 -5.49
C LYS A 175 22.56 -0.84 -4.31
N LYS A 176 21.26 -0.85 -4.59
CA LYS A 176 20.21 -0.94 -3.57
C LYS A 176 20.22 -2.27 -2.82
N TYR A 177 20.50 -3.38 -3.52
CA TYR A 177 20.71 -4.68 -2.89
C TYR A 177 21.85 -4.65 -1.87
N LYS A 178 22.96 -3.96 -2.18
CA LYS A 178 24.09 -3.79 -1.27
C LYS A 178 23.77 -2.85 -0.09
N GLU A 179 23.08 -1.76 -0.34
CA GLU A 179 22.75 -0.75 0.69
C GLU A 179 21.70 -1.24 1.70
N TRP A 180 20.70 -1.99 1.25
CA TRP A 180 19.56 -2.38 2.09
C TRP A 180 19.60 -3.84 2.54
N GLY A 181 20.42 -4.69 1.91
CA GLY A 181 20.40 -6.14 2.13
C GLY A 181 19.06 -6.80 1.76
N ALA A 182 18.19 -6.09 1.04
CA ALA A 182 16.85 -6.54 0.69
C ALA A 182 16.86 -7.34 -0.61
N THR A 183 16.31 -8.55 -0.57
CA THR A 183 16.32 -9.54 -1.66
C THR A 183 15.32 -9.24 -2.80
N TYR A 184 14.47 -8.23 -2.61
CA TYR A 184 13.47 -7.76 -3.55
C TYR A 184 13.13 -6.29 -3.27
N VAL A 185 12.62 -5.59 -4.28
CA VAL A 185 12.16 -4.20 -4.23
C VAL A 185 10.75 -4.15 -4.83
N TYR A 186 9.88 -3.28 -4.31
CA TYR A 186 8.56 -3.08 -4.91
C TYR A 186 8.61 -2.07 -6.05
N LEU A 187 7.72 -2.23 -7.04
CA LEU A 187 7.69 -1.39 -8.24
C LEU A 187 7.40 0.08 -7.93
N ASP A 188 6.50 0.36 -7.00
CA ASP A 188 6.17 1.71 -6.53
C ASP A 188 7.40 2.41 -5.93
N GLN A 189 8.16 1.71 -5.09
CA GLN A 189 9.43 2.20 -4.53
C GLN A 189 10.46 2.49 -5.64
N LEU A 190 10.53 1.60 -6.65
CA LEU A 190 11.43 1.78 -7.78
C LEU A 190 11.02 2.97 -8.65
N GLN A 191 9.72 3.23 -8.82
CA GLN A 191 9.19 4.38 -9.55
C GLN A 191 9.51 5.69 -8.84
N GLU A 192 9.31 5.74 -7.52
CA GLU A 192 9.56 6.94 -6.71
C GLU A 192 11.05 7.29 -6.64
N GLU A 193 11.92 6.30 -6.40
CA GLU A 193 13.35 6.56 -6.22
C GLU A 193 14.10 6.79 -7.53
N TYR A 194 13.72 6.10 -8.60
CA TYR A 194 14.34 6.27 -9.91
C TYR A 194 13.72 7.45 -10.69
N GLY A 195 12.52 7.90 -10.32
CA GLY A 195 11.80 8.95 -11.03
C GLY A 195 11.42 8.56 -12.46
N ALA A 196 11.31 7.27 -12.76
CA ALA A 196 11.00 6.77 -14.10
C ALA A 196 9.50 6.72 -14.38
N ASP A 197 9.14 6.96 -15.64
CA ASP A 197 7.79 6.68 -16.14
C ASP A 197 7.44 5.20 -15.96
N SER A 198 6.21 4.96 -15.49
CA SER A 198 5.68 3.62 -15.23
C SER A 198 5.70 2.72 -16.46
N GLY A 199 5.36 3.25 -17.64
CA GLY A 199 5.31 2.51 -18.90
C GLY A 199 6.69 2.15 -19.44
N TRP A 200 7.67 3.03 -19.28
CA TRP A 200 9.07 2.74 -19.60
C TRP A 200 9.65 1.68 -18.64
N LEU A 201 9.45 1.84 -17.34
CA LEU A 201 9.99 0.92 -16.33
C LEU A 201 9.44 -0.51 -16.51
N PHE A 202 8.14 -0.66 -16.73
CA PHE A 202 7.54 -1.97 -17.01
C PHE A 202 8.12 -2.63 -18.27
N ARG A 203 8.44 -1.85 -19.30
CA ARG A 203 9.03 -2.34 -20.55
C ARG A 203 10.42 -2.91 -20.31
N VAL A 204 11.27 -2.17 -19.60
CA VAL A 204 12.64 -2.59 -19.26
C VAL A 204 12.61 -3.82 -18.33
N LEU A 205 11.75 -3.81 -17.31
CA LEU A 205 11.58 -4.93 -16.39
C LEU A 205 11.10 -6.21 -17.09
N ARG A 206 10.18 -6.12 -18.05
CA ARG A 206 9.74 -7.29 -18.84
C ARG A 206 10.86 -7.86 -19.73
N LYS A 207 11.70 -7.01 -20.30
CA LYS A 207 12.87 -7.48 -21.06
C LYS A 207 13.87 -8.21 -20.14
N LEU A 208 14.16 -7.62 -18.97
CA LEU A 208 15.02 -8.23 -17.94
C LEU A 208 14.46 -9.56 -17.41
N GLN A 209 13.14 -9.67 -17.27
CA GLN A 209 12.46 -10.93 -16.91
C GLN A 209 12.64 -11.99 -18.00
N THR A 210 12.49 -11.62 -19.27
CA THR A 210 12.65 -12.54 -20.40
C THR A 210 14.09 -13.08 -20.49
N LYS A 211 15.07 -12.24 -20.14
CA LYS A 211 16.49 -12.62 -20.02
C LYS A 211 16.83 -13.40 -18.74
N ARG A 212 15.82 -13.74 -17.91
CA ARG A 212 15.93 -14.48 -16.64
C ARG A 212 16.86 -13.83 -15.60
N ILE A 213 17.00 -12.51 -15.64
CA ILE A 213 17.83 -11.74 -14.70
C ILE A 213 16.99 -11.38 -13.47
N LEU A 214 15.75 -10.97 -13.71
CA LEU A 214 14.78 -10.62 -12.68
C LEU A 214 13.59 -11.56 -12.71
N TYR A 215 12.98 -11.78 -11.57
CA TYR A 215 11.62 -12.28 -11.48
C TYR A 215 10.69 -11.15 -11.08
N LEU A 216 9.51 -11.14 -11.70
CA LEU A 216 8.40 -10.29 -11.30
C LEU A 216 7.41 -11.17 -10.55
N TYR A 217 7.19 -10.86 -9.28
CA TYR A 217 6.21 -11.54 -8.45
C TYR A 217 5.12 -10.56 -8.07
N HIS A 218 3.87 -10.88 -8.41
CA HIS A 218 2.76 -10.05 -7.99
C HIS A 218 2.32 -10.42 -6.58
N ASP A 219 2.57 -9.53 -5.63
CA ASP A 219 2.06 -9.64 -4.27
C ASP A 219 0.59 -9.19 -4.23
N PRO A 220 -0.34 -10.05 -3.80
CA PRO A 220 -1.75 -9.70 -3.70
C PRO A 220 -2.07 -8.52 -2.76
N LYS A 221 -1.15 -8.16 -1.84
CA LYS A 221 -1.35 -7.13 -0.82
C LYS A 221 -0.57 -5.83 -1.09
N LEU A 222 0.64 -5.96 -1.63
CA LEU A 222 1.62 -4.87 -1.74
C LEU A 222 2.02 -4.54 -3.18
N GLY A 223 1.47 -5.26 -4.16
CA GLY A 223 1.73 -4.98 -5.57
C GLY A 223 2.95 -5.73 -6.13
N LEU A 224 3.57 -5.18 -7.17
CA LEU A 224 4.58 -5.91 -7.92
C LEU A 224 5.93 -5.89 -7.20
N ARG A 225 6.42 -7.07 -6.82
CA ARG A 225 7.78 -7.30 -6.33
C ARG A 225 8.70 -7.66 -7.48
N ILE A 226 9.87 -7.03 -7.47
CA ILE A 226 10.96 -7.24 -8.42
C ILE A 226 12.14 -7.78 -7.62
N GLY A 227 12.67 -8.92 -8.01
CA GLY A 227 13.86 -9.47 -7.36
C GLY A 227 14.77 -10.17 -8.36
N PHE A 228 16.03 -10.34 -7.98
CA PHE A 228 16.97 -11.11 -8.78
C PHE A 228 16.63 -12.60 -8.77
N THR A 229 16.77 -13.26 -9.92
CA THR A 229 16.60 -14.72 -9.99
C THR A 229 17.62 -15.43 -9.13
N GLN A 230 17.27 -16.65 -8.67
CA GLN A 230 18.15 -17.44 -7.81
C GLN A 230 19.51 -17.68 -8.47
N SER A 231 19.54 -17.96 -9.77
CA SER A 231 20.78 -18.13 -10.56
C SER A 231 21.69 -16.90 -10.55
N LEU A 232 21.13 -15.69 -10.51
CA LEU A 232 21.93 -14.47 -10.45
C LEU A 232 22.39 -14.18 -9.02
N LYS A 233 21.54 -14.48 -8.02
CA LYS A 233 21.91 -14.41 -6.61
C LYS A 233 23.03 -15.37 -6.26
N ASP A 234 22.99 -16.59 -6.80
CA ASP A 234 24.02 -17.60 -6.58
C ASP A 234 25.35 -17.11 -7.19
N LYS A 235 25.34 -16.58 -8.42
CA LYS A 235 26.52 -15.95 -9.03
C LYS A 235 27.06 -14.74 -8.25
N LEU A 236 26.16 -13.89 -7.73
CA LEU A 236 26.53 -12.75 -6.87
C LEU A 236 27.13 -13.20 -5.53
N ASN A 237 26.67 -14.33 -5.00
CA ASN A 237 27.16 -14.91 -3.75
C ASN A 237 28.47 -15.68 -3.94
N GLU A 238 28.76 -16.19 -5.13
CA GLU A 238 29.96 -16.98 -5.45
C GLU A 238 31.24 -16.14 -5.75
N CYS A 239 31.18 -14.80 -5.70
CA CYS A 239 32.22 -13.90 -6.27
C CYS A 239 33.47 -13.50 -5.42
#